data_AF-A0A9J6GCD4-F1
#
_entry.id   AF-A0A9J6GCD4-F1
#
_cell.length_a   1.000
_cell.length_b   1.000
_cell.length_c   1.000
_cell.angle_alpha   90.00
_cell.angle_beta   90.00
_cell.angle_gamma   90.00
#
_symmetry.space_group_name_H-M   'P 1'
#
loop_
_entity.id
_entity.type
_entity.pdbx_description
1 polymer ?
#
loop_
_entity_poly.entity_id
_entity_poly.type
_entity_poly.pdbx_seq_one_letter_code
_entity_poly.pdbx_strand_id
1 'polypeptide(L)'
;MSLGDGTGVDLLLRTSGETRLSDFLLWQSGHACLHFEPKTMPEIGFGDYLCALIGFQVQCKSLRASVRVSLGSLLGPFYGISCL
;
A
#
# COMPACT_ATOMS: atom_id res chain seq x y z
N MET A 1 -3.30 9.50 -23.28
CA MET A 1 -4.51 8.68 -23.41
C MET A 1 -4.66 7.89 -22.12
N SER A 2 -5.61 8.29 -21.27
CA SER A 2 -6.03 7.52 -20.10
C SER A 2 -7.27 6.75 -20.55
N LEU A 3 -7.14 5.45 -20.76
CA LEU A 3 -8.28 4.56 -20.97
C LEU A 3 -8.84 4.27 -19.57
N GLY A 4 -10.13 4.56 -19.39
CA GLY A 4 -10.78 4.48 -18.10
C GLY A 4 -11.10 3.05 -17.69
N ASP A 5 -10.33 2.53 -16.74
CA ASP A 5 -10.72 1.54 -15.73
C ASP A 5 -9.61 1.56 -14.65
N GLY A 6 -9.86 1.15 -13.41
CA GLY A 6 -8.93 1.37 -12.29
C GLY A 6 -7.66 0.50 -12.29
N THR A 7 -6.84 0.50 -13.34
CA THR A 7 -5.92 -0.61 -13.65
C THR A 7 -4.41 -0.32 -13.50
N GLY A 8 -4.03 0.72 -12.76
CA GLY A 8 -2.63 0.99 -12.42
C GLY A 8 -2.29 0.52 -11.00
N VAL A 9 -1.24 -0.29 -10.84
CA VAL A 9 -0.79 -0.76 -9.52
C VAL A 9 0.02 0.34 -8.84
N ASP A 10 -0.32 0.67 -7.61
CA ASP A 10 0.43 1.64 -6.79
C ASP A 10 1.58 0.97 -6.01
N LEU A 11 1.32 -0.22 -5.45
CA LEU A 11 2.26 -0.99 -4.64
C LEU A 11 2.22 -2.45 -5.05
N LEU A 12 3.37 -3.01 -5.39
CA LEU A 12 3.56 -4.43 -5.65
C LEU A 12 4.48 -5.03 -4.58
N LEU A 13 3.91 -5.93 -3.78
CA LEU A 13 4.62 -6.68 -2.76
C LEU A 13 5.05 -8.03 -3.33
N ARG A 14 6.36 -8.29 -3.39
CA ARG A 14 6.92 -9.59 -3.77
C ARG A 14 7.62 -10.22 -2.58
N THR A 15 7.22 -11.45 -2.23
CA THR A 15 7.72 -12.24 -1.10
C THR A 15 8.85 -13.18 -1.54
N SER A 16 9.38 -14.06 -0.67
CA SER A 16 10.36 -15.12 -1.02
C SER A 16 11.78 -14.64 -1.38
N GLY A 17 12.12 -13.37 -1.16
CA GLY A 17 13.49 -12.86 -1.34
C GLY A 17 14.00 -12.77 -2.78
N GLU A 18 13.11 -12.93 -3.76
CA GLU A 18 13.47 -12.91 -5.18
C GLU A 18 13.29 -11.51 -5.76
N THR A 19 14.36 -10.93 -6.31
CA THR A 19 14.36 -9.58 -6.91
C THR A 19 13.96 -9.60 -8.38
N ARG A 20 12.87 -10.30 -8.71
CA ARG A 20 12.33 -10.38 -10.08
C ARG A 20 10.81 -10.32 -10.10
N LEU A 21 10.27 -9.70 -11.15
CA LEU A 21 8.84 -9.62 -11.40
C LEU A 21 8.26 -10.88 -12.08
N SER A 22 9.10 -11.70 -12.72
CA SER A 22 8.67 -12.95 -13.40
C SER A 22 7.46 -12.76 -14.32
N ASP A 23 7.44 -11.69 -15.11
CA ASP A 23 6.34 -11.28 -16.01
C ASP A 23 4.99 -10.97 -15.32
N PHE A 24 4.99 -10.71 -14.01
CA PHE A 24 3.78 -10.29 -13.31
C PHE A 24 3.48 -8.80 -13.54
N LEU A 25 2.35 -8.53 -14.19
CA LEU A 25 1.77 -7.18 -14.35
C LEU A 25 2.76 -6.13 -14.91
N LEU A 26 3.61 -6.48 -15.88
CA LEU A 26 4.67 -5.58 -16.39
C LEU A 26 4.13 -4.21 -16.84
N TRP A 27 3.02 -4.18 -17.58
CA TRP A 27 2.41 -2.95 -18.05
C TRP A 27 1.72 -2.17 -16.93
N GLN A 28 0.99 -2.86 -16.05
CA GLN A 28 0.24 -2.24 -14.96
C GLN A 28 1.15 -1.78 -13.81
N SER A 29 2.32 -2.40 -13.64
CA SER A 29 3.32 -2.09 -12.61
C SER A 29 4.41 -1.13 -13.07
N GLY A 30 4.34 -0.61 -14.31
CA GLY A 30 5.35 0.30 -14.85
C GLY A 30 5.58 1.57 -14.01
N HIS A 31 4.61 1.94 -13.17
CA HIS A 31 4.72 3.05 -12.22
C HIS A 31 4.49 2.63 -10.75
N ALA A 32 4.49 1.33 -10.45
CA ALA A 32 4.26 0.82 -9.11
C ALA A 32 5.51 0.94 -8.23
N CYS A 33 5.31 1.15 -6.94
CA CYS A 33 6.34 0.92 -5.93
C CYS A 33 6.59 -0.57 -5.78
N LEU A 34 7.85 -1.00 -5.85
CA LEU A 34 8.23 -2.39 -5.65
C LEU A 34 8.76 -2.58 -4.24
N HIS A 35 8.12 -3.44 -3.44
CA HIS A 35 8.63 -3.87 -2.13
C HIS A 35 8.97 -5.36 -2.17
N PHE A 36 10.22 -5.70 -1.85
CA PHE A 36 10.68 -7.08 -1.81
C PHE A 36 10.85 -7.53 -0.36
N GLU A 37 10.05 -8.51 0.03
CA GLU A 37 10.09 -9.12 1.35
C GLU A 37 10.85 -10.47 1.27
N PRO A 38 11.89 -10.69 2.10
CA PRO A 38 12.62 -11.95 2.12
C PRO A 38 11.79 -13.13 2.64
N LYS A 39 10.75 -12.87 3.44
CA LYS A 39 9.89 -13.89 4.03
C LYS A 39 9.07 -14.63 2.97
N THR A 40 8.87 -15.91 3.18
CA THR A 40 8.00 -16.71 2.31
C THR A 40 6.52 -16.39 2.58
N MET A 41 5.65 -16.62 1.60
CA MET A 41 4.21 -16.36 1.74
C MET A 41 3.59 -16.92 3.04
N PRO A 42 3.82 -18.20 3.43
CA PRO A 42 3.20 -18.76 4.64
C PRO A 42 3.70 -18.12 5.96
N GLU A 43 4.84 -17.42 5.95
CA GLU A 43 5.43 -16.81 7.15
C GLU A 43 5.07 -15.33 7.30
N ILE A 44 4.44 -14.73 6.28
CA ILE A 44 4.12 -13.30 6.28
C ILE A 44 2.94 -13.03 7.19
N GLY A 45 3.17 -12.13 8.15
CA GLY A 45 2.16 -11.68 9.10
C GLY A 45 1.64 -10.27 8.78
N PHE A 46 0.63 -9.85 9.54
CA PHE A 46 0.04 -8.49 9.42
C PHE A 46 1.08 -7.37 9.62
N GLY A 47 2.06 -7.57 10.51
CA GLY A 47 3.14 -6.60 10.73
C GLY A 47 4.00 -6.36 9.48
N ASP A 48 4.21 -7.40 8.67
CA ASP A 48 5.00 -7.29 7.44
C ASP A 48 4.26 -6.49 6.37
N TYR A 49 2.94 -6.70 6.27
CA TYR A 49 2.08 -5.86 5.42
C TYR A 49 2.06 -4.40 5.86
N LEU A 50 2.00 -4.14 7.17
CA LEU A 50 2.08 -2.78 7.70
C LEU A 50 3.43 -2.13 7.39
N CYS A 51 4.54 -2.85 7.56
CA CYS A 51 5.86 -2.36 7.18
C CYS A 51 5.95 -2.03 5.70
N ALA A 52 5.42 -2.90 4.82
CA ALA A 52 5.37 -2.64 3.38
C ALA A 52 4.50 -1.42 3.04
N LEU A 53 3.36 -1.24 3.72
CA LEU A 53 2.48 -0.08 3.52
C LEU A 53 3.11 1.23 4.00
N ILE A 54 3.78 1.23 5.14
CA ILE A 54 4.51 2.40 5.66
C ILE A 54 5.69 2.71 4.73
N GLY A 55 6.43 1.69 4.28
CA GLY A 55 7.49 1.82 3.29
C GLY A 55 6.98 2.48 2.01
N PHE A 56 5.84 2.01 1.49
CA PHE A 56 5.14 2.64 0.36
C PHE A 56 4.83 4.12 0.63
N GLN A 57 4.24 4.45 1.79
CA GLN A 57 3.92 5.84 2.15
C GLN A 57 5.16 6.75 2.25
N VAL A 58 6.31 6.20 2.61
CA VAL A 58 7.57 6.95 2.74
C VAL A 58 8.29 7.10 1.39
N GLN A 59 8.43 6.01 0.63
CA GLN A 59 9.16 5.97 -0.63
C GLN A 59 8.38 6.56 -1.81
N CYS A 60 7.05 6.42 -1.83
CA CYS A 60 6.21 6.90 -2.93
C CYS A 60 5.61 8.30 -2.73
N LYS A 61 6.13 9.12 -1.80
CA LYS A 61 5.74 10.53 -1.66
C LYS A 61 5.84 11.34 -2.95
N SER A 62 6.69 10.92 -3.90
CA SER A 62 6.89 11.59 -5.18
C SER A 62 5.89 11.19 -6.29
N LEU A 63 5.14 10.08 -6.15
CA LEU A 63 4.43 9.48 -7.29
C LEU A 63 2.91 9.63 -7.33
N ARG A 64 2.21 10.08 -6.28
CA ARG A 64 0.76 10.40 -6.36
C ARG A 64 0.30 11.26 -5.19
N ALA A 65 0.24 12.57 -5.39
CA ALA A 65 -0.50 13.53 -4.55
C ALA A 65 -2.04 13.34 -4.63
N SER A 66 -2.53 12.11 -4.79
CA SER A 66 -3.92 11.81 -5.16
C SER A 66 -4.68 10.99 -4.12
N VAL A 67 -4.03 10.47 -3.08
CA VAL A 67 -4.75 9.83 -1.97
C VAL A 67 -5.15 10.93 -0.98
N ARG A 68 -6.32 11.54 -1.23
CA ARG A 68 -7.06 12.20 -0.15
C ARG A 68 -7.47 11.12 0.85
N VAL A 69 -6.63 10.88 1.85
CA VAL A 69 -7.06 10.21 3.06
C VAL A 69 -8.14 11.11 3.66
N SER A 70 -9.40 10.79 3.42
CA SER A 70 -10.52 11.43 4.10
C SER A 70 -10.52 10.90 5.54
N LEU A 71 -9.59 11.42 6.34
CA LEU A 71 -9.43 11.14 7.77
C LEU A 71 -10.49 11.92 8.58
N GLY A 72 -11.74 11.91 8.11
CA GLY A 72 -12.82 12.77 8.59
C GLY A 72 -14.07 12.06 9.11
N SER A 73 -14.18 10.74 8.99
CA SER A 73 -15.41 10.01 9.30
C SER A 73 -15.34 9.10 10.54
N LEU A 74 -14.24 9.08 11.29
CA LEU A 74 -14.10 8.23 12.49
C LEU A 74 -13.84 8.98 13.80
N LEU A 75 -13.90 10.32 13.79
CA LEU A 75 -13.87 11.14 15.00
C LEU A 75 -15.03 12.14 14.98
N GLY A 76 -16.25 11.61 15.18
CA GLY A 76 -17.39 12.39 15.66
C GLY A 76 -17.34 12.50 17.20
N PRO A 77 -17.84 13.60 17.79
CA PRO A 77 -17.53 14.01 19.16
C PRO A 77 -18.46 13.35 20.17
N PHE A 78 -18.02 12.32 20.88
CA PHE A 78 -18.69 11.88 22.12
C PHE A 78 -17.68 11.44 23.18
N TYR A 79 -16.77 12.35 23.54
CA TYR A 79 -16.32 12.43 24.93
C TYR A 79 -17.52 12.95 25.74
N GLY A 80 -18.30 12.02 26.30
CA GLY A 80 -19.57 12.33 26.92
C GLY A 80 -20.17 11.15 27.67
N ILE A 81 -19.37 10.52 28.54
CA ILE A 81 -19.92 9.74 29.66
C ILE A 81 -19.22 10.27 30.91
N SER A 82 -19.91 11.21 31.56
CA SER A 82 -19.59 11.77 32.86
C SER A 82 -19.46 10.63 33.86
N CYS A 83 -18.28 10.49 34.45
CA CYS A 83 -18.09 9.76 35.69
C CYS A 83 -18.45 10.74 36.82
N LEU A 84 -19.73 10.76 37.22
CA LEU A 84 -20.25 11.36 38.45
C LEU A 84 -21.60 10.74 38.78
#